data_AF-A0A6C0D7F1-F1
#
_entry.id   AF-A0A6C0D7F1-F1
#
_cell.length_a   1.000
_cell.length_b   1.000
_cell.length_c   1.000
_cell.angle_alpha   90.00
_cell.angle_beta   90.00
_cell.angle_gamma   90.00
#
_symmetry.space_group_name_H-M   'P 1'
#
loop_
_entity.id
_entity.type
_entity.pdbx_description
1 polymer ?
#
loop_
_entity_poly.entity_id
_entity_poly.type
_entity_poly.pdbx_seq_one_letter_code
_entity_poly.pdbx_strand_id
1 'polypeptide(L)' 'MGDTIQKFINKVFLKLNNEENRKYIQIYLIEPMLNHILERIFPYIILTTVLFIVMILCIVTICIFIYYDIKSSSITSR' A
#
# COMPACT_ATOMS: atom_id res chain seq x y z
N MET A 1 -18.22 -9.38 -36.31
CA MET A 1 -17.25 -9.95 -35.34
C MET A 1 -17.51 -9.52 -33.89
N GLY A 2 -18.17 -8.38 -33.63
CA GLY A 2 -18.47 -7.94 -32.25
C GLY A 2 -19.56 -8.73 -31.50
N ASP A 3 -20.58 -9.23 -32.20
CA ASP A 3 -21.71 -9.95 -31.55
C ASP A 3 -21.32 -11.29 -30.92
N THR A 4 -20.34 -11.98 -31.49
CA THR A 4 -19.86 -13.26 -30.96
C THR A 4 -19.15 -13.07 -29.62
N ILE A 5 -18.42 -11.95 -29.48
CA ILE A 5 -17.70 -11.59 -28.26
C ILE A 5 -18.70 -11.24 -27.15
N GLN A 6 -19.74 -10.46 -27.46
CA GLN A 6 -20.78 -10.14 -26.47
C GLN A 6 -21.54 -11.37 -26.00
N LYS A 7 -21.87 -12.30 -26.89
CA LYS A 7 -22.50 -13.58 -26.51
C LYS A 7 -21.58 -14.44 -25.65
N PHE A 8 -20.28 -14.45 -25.92
CA PHE A 8 -19.30 -15.16 -25.11
C PHE A 8 -19.18 -14.55 -23.71
N ILE A 9 -19.08 -13.22 -23.65
CA ILE A 9 -19.02 -12.46 -22.39
C ILE A 9 -20.29 -12.71 -21.57
N ASN A 10 -21.49 -12.62 -22.15
CA ASN A 10 -22.73 -12.87 -21.41
C ASN A 10 -22.85 -14.31 -20.91
N LYS A 11 -22.38 -15.29 -21.69
CA LYS A 11 -22.43 -16.71 -21.29
C LYS A 11 -21.42 -17.01 -20.17
N VAL A 12 -20.27 -16.33 -20.19
CA VAL A 12 -19.30 -16.34 -19.10
C VAL A 12 -19.88 -15.63 -17.88
N PHE A 13 -20.48 -14.45 -18.03
CA PHE A 13 -21.09 -13.69 -16.95
C PHE A 13 -22.23 -14.44 -16.25
N LEU A 14 -23.08 -15.13 -17.01
CA LEU A 14 -24.14 -15.99 -16.46
C LEU A 14 -23.59 -17.19 -15.68
N LYS A 15 -22.46 -17.78 -16.14
CA LYS A 15 -21.75 -18.82 -15.38
C LYS A 15 -21.02 -18.25 -14.16
N LEU A 16 -20.59 -16.99 -14.18
CA LEU A 16 -19.91 -16.30 -13.09
C LEU A 16 -20.88 -15.84 -11.99
N ASN A 17 -22.13 -15.52 -12.35
CA ASN A 17 -23.15 -15.06 -11.41
C ASN A 17 -23.74 -16.18 -10.54
N ASN A 18 -23.31 -17.43 -10.74
CA ASN A 18 -23.66 -18.53 -9.86
C ASN A 18 -22.77 -18.46 -8.59
N GLU A 19 -23.39 -18.44 -7.40
CA GLU A 19 -22.70 -18.15 -6.13
C GLU A 19 -21.50 -19.08 -5.86
N GLU A 20 -21.58 -20.34 -6.31
CA GLU A 20 -20.46 -21.29 -6.21
C GLU A 20 -19.27 -20.86 -7.08
N ASN A 21 -19.49 -20.48 -8.34
CA ASN A 21 -18.41 -20.06 -9.23
C ASN A 21 -17.74 -18.76 -8.77
N ARG A 22 -18.50 -17.87 -8.13
CA ARG A 22 -17.96 -16.66 -7.51
C ARG A 22 -16.97 -17.00 -6.38
N LYS A 23 -17.28 -18.00 -5.55
CA LYS A 23 -16.37 -18.52 -4.53
C LYS A 23 -15.14 -19.19 -5.15
N TYR A 24 -15.32 -20.01 -6.18
CA TYR A 24 -14.18 -20.63 -6.88
C TYR A 24 -13.24 -19.58 -7.47
N ILE A 25 -13.75 -18.49 -8.02
CA ILE A 25 -12.91 -17.42 -8.58
C ILE A 25 -12.24 -16.59 -7.50
N GLN A 26 -12.94 -16.36 -6.38
CA GLN A 26 -12.31 -15.74 -5.22
C GLN A 26 -11.09 -16.55 -4.75
N ILE A 27 -11.25 -17.87 -4.61
CA ILE A 27 -10.21 -18.75 -4.07
C ILE A 27 -9.11 -19.04 -5.09
N TYR A 28 -9.46 -19.28 -6.37
CA TYR A 28 -8.48 -19.72 -7.38
C TYR A 28 -7.86 -18.59 -8.20
N LEU A 29 -8.47 -17.40 -8.25
CA LEU A 29 -7.95 -16.29 -9.04
C LEU A 29 -7.65 -15.07 -8.17
N ILE A 30 -8.60 -14.64 -7.33
CA ILE A 30 -8.44 -13.42 -6.54
C ILE A 30 -7.40 -13.62 -5.44
N GLU A 31 -7.49 -14.70 -4.66
CA GLU A 31 -6.52 -15.03 -3.62
C GLU A 31 -5.08 -15.16 -4.14
N PRO A 32 -4.76 -15.97 -5.18
CA PRO A 32 -3.38 -16.08 -5.65
C PRO A 32 -2.87 -14.79 -6.30
N MET A 33 -3.75 -14.02 -6.99
CA MET A 33 -3.37 -12.70 -7.51
C MET A 33 -3.07 -11.72 -6.38
N LEU A 34 -3.94 -11.65 -5.37
CA LEU A 34 -3.73 -10.83 -4.19
C LEU A 34 -2.47 -11.25 -3.44
N ASN A 35 -2.26 -12.54 -3.22
CA ASN A 35 -1.07 -13.03 -2.53
C ASN A 35 0.19 -12.67 -3.30
N HIS A 36 0.21 -12.83 -4.62
CA HIS A 36 1.37 -12.47 -5.44
C HIS A 36 1.66 -10.97 -5.41
N ILE A 37 0.61 -10.14 -5.47
CA ILE A 37 0.73 -8.69 -5.36
C ILE A 37 1.17 -8.28 -3.95
N LEU A 38 0.56 -8.85 -2.91
CA LEU A 38 0.88 -8.60 -1.51
C LEU A 38 2.30 -9.02 -1.18
N GLU A 39 2.74 -10.22 -1.59
CA GLU A 39 4.10 -10.71 -1.36
C GLU A 39 5.15 -9.76 -1.96
N ARG A 40 4.82 -9.14 -3.11
CA ARG A 40 5.68 -8.12 -3.71
C ARG A 40 5.56 -6.77 -3.03
N ILE A 41 4.37 -6.32 -2.65
CA ILE A 41 4.11 -4.98 -2.08
C ILE A 41 4.52 -4.88 -0.60
N PHE A 42 4.33 -5.94 0.17
CA PHE A 42 4.62 -6.01 1.60
C PHE A 42 6.05 -5.57 1.97
N PRO A 43 7.13 -6.02 1.29
CA PRO A 43 8.47 -5.53 1.57
C PRO A 43 8.63 -4.03 1.27
N TYR A 44 7.96 -3.49 0.26
CA TYR A 44 7.98 -2.04 0.00
C TYR A 44 7.21 -1.26 1.06
N ILE A 45 6.08 -1.78 1.56
CA ILE A 45 5.36 -1.17 2.69
C ILE A 45 6.25 -1.13 3.93
N ILE A 46 6.95 -2.22 4.24
CA ILE A 46 7.90 -2.26 5.35
C ILE A 46 9.02 -1.23 5.14
N LEU A 47 9.63 -1.21 3.95
CA LEU A 47 10.73 -0.30 3.64
C LEU A 47 10.31 1.17 3.77
N THR A 48 9.17 1.53 3.19
CA THR A 48 8.61 2.90 3.28
C THR A 48 8.29 3.27 4.72
N THR A 49 7.77 2.34 5.52
CA THR A 49 7.50 2.55 6.95
C THR A 49 8.78 2.82 7.72
N VAL A 50 9.83 2.02 7.51
CA VAL A 50 11.14 2.22 8.16
C VAL A 50 11.74 3.57 7.77
N LEU A 51 11.72 3.91 6.47
CA LEU A 51 12.19 5.21 5.98
C LEU A 51 11.43 6.36 6.61
N PHE A 52 10.12 6.24 6.76
CA PHE A 52 9.28 7.27 7.37
C PHE A 52 9.63 7.49 8.85
N ILE A 53 9.87 6.42 9.61
CA ILE A 53 10.32 6.50 11.00
C ILE A 53 11.68 7.20 11.10
N VAL A 54 12.64 6.83 10.24
CA VAL A 54 13.95 7.50 10.20
C VAL A 54 13.79 8.98 9.89
N MET A 55 12.94 9.34 8.94
CA MET A 55 12.66 10.73 8.60
C MET A 55 12.10 11.51 9.80
N ILE A 56 11.15 10.93 10.54
CA ILE A 56 10.60 11.54 11.75
C ILE A 56 11.70 11.77 12.79
N LEU A 57 12.57 10.78 13.02
CA LEU A 57 13.68 10.91 13.96
C LEU A 57 14.66 12.03 13.54
N CYS A 58 14.95 12.16 12.25
CA CYS A 58 15.76 13.26 11.73
C CYS A 58 15.09 14.63 11.99
N ILE A 59 13.78 14.75 11.75
CA ILE A 59 13.06 16.00 12.02
C ILE A 59 13.11 16.34 13.51
N VAL A 60 12.83 15.37 14.39
CA VAL A 60 12.85 15.56 15.84
C VAL A 60 14.24 15.98 16.32
N THR A 61 15.30 15.33 15.85
CA THR A 61 16.68 15.68 16.22
C THR A 61 17.07 17.09 15.76
N ILE A 62 16.68 17.49 14.54
CA ILE A 62 16.89 18.85 14.04
C ILE A 62 16.12 19.86 14.89
N CYS A 63 14.85 19.61 15.20
CA CYS A 63 14.04 20.49 16.05
C CYS A 63 14.66 20.67 17.44
N ILE A 64 15.16 19.58 18.05
CA ILE A 64 15.85 19.62 19.33
C ILE A 64 17.14 20.44 19.22
N PHE A 65 17.95 20.22 18.18
CA PHE A 65 19.19 20.94 17.97
C PHE A 65 18.95 22.44 17.84
N ILE A 66 17.98 22.85 17.01
CA ILE A 66 17.57 24.24 16.84
C ILE A 66 17.08 24.83 18.17
N TYR A 67 16.28 24.08 18.94
CA TYR A 67 15.79 24.55 20.24
C TYR A 67 16.94 24.82 21.22
N TYR A 68 17.93 23.93 21.30
CA TYR A 68 19.11 24.12 22.16
C TYR A 68 19.99 25.29 21.70
N ASP A 69 20.18 25.47 20.39
CA ASP A 69 20.96 26.57 19.81
C ASP A 69 20.31 27.94 20.11
N ILE A 70 18.99 28.06 19.91
CA ILE A 70 18.22 29.26 20.28
C ILE A 70 18.29 29.52 21.79
N LYS A 71 18.19 28.49 22.61
CA LYS A 71 18.31 28.63 24.06
C LYS A 71 19.71 29.10 24.47
N SER A 72 20.77 28.54 23.89
CA SER A 72 22.15 28.89 24.20
C SER A 72 22.50 30.33 23.81
N SER A 73 22.06 30.79 22.63
CA SER A 73 22.24 32.17 22.18
C SER A 73 21.51 33.18 23.07
N SER A 74 20.31 32.83 23.58
CA SER A 74 19.56 33.69 24.50
C SER A 74 20.22 33.88 25.89
N ILE A 75 20.99 32.89 26.35
CA ILE A 75 21.68 32.93 27.66
C ILE A 75 23.00 33.71 27.57
N THR A 76 23.68 33.67 26.42
CA THR A 76 24.99 34.31 26.21
C THR A 76 24.88 35.83 25.98
N SER A 77 23.70 36.35 25.63
CA SER A 77 23.46 37.80 25.41
C SER A 77 23.05 38.57 26.69
N ARG A 78 23.15 37.97 27.88
CA ARG A 78 22.96 38.63 29.18
C ARG A 78 24.25 38.60 29.98
#